data_AF-A0A850JH82-F1
#
_entry.id   AF-A0A850JH82-F1
#
_cell.length_a   1.000
_cell.length_b   1.000
_cell.length_c   1.000
_cell.angle_alpha   90.00
_cell.angle_beta   90.00
_cell.angle_gamma   90.00
#
_symmetry.space_group_name_H-M   'P 1'
#
loop_
_entity.id
_entity.type
_entity.pdbx_description
1 polymer ?
#
loop_
_entity_poly.entity_id
_entity_poly.type
_entity_poly.pdbx_seq_one_letter_code
_entity_poly.pdbx_strand_id
1 'polypeptide(L)'
;MAFGRRRPAEEPEKGPEAIEEPVEDAEEAPAKAESVEGGPWDSEDSFPELQRLDFGALQVPVAPGLGFQVNFEATQVDEEGNPLDGRPVAVLVQYEESAMQLQVFAAPKRSGIWDDVRRETARDITEEAQGQTQEGEGPFGPELLAMVPAALTEEVLAEMPPEVREQIPAEFVEQGWAPQIIRFLGVDGPRWFLQAVVQGAAIEDEEQWQVLEDVLRGVVVVRGDAPMPPRDLLELQIPKEFSEAGQDEDEEAVETFDPFERGPEITEVR
;
A
#
# COMPACT_ATOMS: atom_id res chain seq x y z
N MET A 1 -4.31 53.49 83.24
CA MET A 1 -3.70 54.34 82.18
C MET A 1 -2.94 53.44 81.22
N ALA A 2 -2.91 53.75 79.90
CA ALA A 2 -2.00 53.27 78.83
C ALA A 2 -1.67 51.75 78.69
N PHE A 3 -2.11 51.06 77.62
CA PHE A 3 -1.38 50.77 76.36
C PHE A 3 -0.15 49.84 76.52
N GLY A 4 -0.22 48.53 76.21
CA GLY A 4 -0.05 47.90 74.88
C GLY A 4 0.62 46.50 75.04
N ARG A 5 0.84 45.62 74.04
CA ARG A 5 0.53 45.56 72.58
C ARG A 5 0.38 44.06 72.14
N ARG A 6 0.27 43.77 70.83
CA ARG A 6 0.25 42.43 70.16
C ARG A 6 1.67 42.06 69.63
N ARG A 7 2.07 40.84 69.20
CA ARG A 7 1.47 39.49 68.86
C ARG A 7 2.60 38.39 68.96
N PRO A 8 2.38 37.08 68.66
CA PRO A 8 3.20 35.97 69.21
C PRO A 8 4.15 35.20 68.25
N ALA A 9 5.04 34.43 68.90
CA ALA A 9 5.58 33.07 68.64
C ALA A 9 5.71 32.48 67.21
N GLU A 10 6.91 31.92 66.93
CA GLU A 10 7.11 30.50 66.59
C GLU A 10 8.57 30.05 66.90
N GLU A 11 8.76 28.77 67.26
CA GLU A 11 10.01 28.14 67.75
C GLU A 11 9.88 26.59 67.56
N PRO A 12 10.96 25.78 67.49
CA PRO A 12 11.98 25.79 66.43
C PRO A 12 12.43 24.37 65.93
N GLU A 13 13.44 24.36 65.05
CA GLU A 13 14.41 23.27 64.72
C GLU A 13 13.97 21.87 64.24
N LYS A 14 14.48 21.47 63.06
CA LYS A 14 15.57 20.47 62.97
C LYS A 14 16.27 20.47 61.60
N GLY A 15 17.53 20.02 61.62
CA GLY A 15 18.46 20.00 60.48
C GLY A 15 18.33 18.79 59.52
N PRO A 16 19.28 18.62 58.58
CA PRO A 16 18.99 18.18 57.23
C PRO A 16 19.12 16.67 56.99
N GLU A 17 18.28 16.15 56.11
CA GLU A 17 18.50 14.87 55.41
C GLU A 17 18.62 15.16 53.90
N ALA A 18 19.62 14.54 53.28
CA ALA A 18 19.84 14.65 51.84
C ALA A 18 18.80 13.79 51.10
N ILE A 19 18.11 14.40 50.14
CA ILE A 19 17.24 13.68 49.22
C ILE A 19 18.08 13.43 47.97
N GLU A 20 18.57 12.20 47.81
CA GLU A 20 19.06 11.74 46.51
C GLU A 20 17.84 11.56 45.60
N GLU A 21 17.74 12.36 44.54
CA GLU A 21 16.75 12.14 43.48
C GLU A 21 17.24 10.97 42.60
N PRO A 22 16.51 9.85 42.51
CA PRO A 22 16.73 8.91 41.45
C PRO A 22 16.18 9.52 40.16
N VAL A 23 17.08 9.89 39.25
CA VAL A 23 16.73 10.03 37.83
C VAL A 23 16.42 8.64 37.28
N GLU A 24 15.16 8.20 37.42
CA GLU A 24 14.63 7.10 36.64
C GLU A 24 14.55 7.53 35.18
N ASP A 25 15.63 7.28 34.44
CA ASP A 25 15.61 7.15 32.99
C ASP A 25 14.82 5.86 32.67
N ALA A 26 13.49 5.97 32.76
CA ALA A 26 12.58 4.88 32.47
C ALA A 26 12.61 4.62 30.97
N GLU A 27 13.36 3.59 30.56
CA GLU A 27 13.41 3.09 29.19
C GLU A 27 12.05 2.47 28.83
N GLU A 28 11.11 3.35 28.51
CA GLU A 28 9.68 3.05 28.43
C GLU A 28 9.38 2.31 27.13
N ALA A 29 9.17 1.00 27.26
CA ALA A 29 8.97 0.06 26.16
C ALA A 29 7.96 0.56 25.11
N PRO A 30 8.19 0.29 23.80
CA PRO A 30 7.25 0.68 22.76
C PRO A 30 5.89 0.01 22.99
N ALA A 31 4.82 0.79 22.78
CA ALA A 31 3.47 0.24 22.74
C ALA A 31 3.39 -0.73 21.56
N LYS A 32 3.18 -2.01 21.84
CA LYS A 32 3.05 -3.04 20.80
C LYS A 32 1.75 -2.78 20.05
N ALA A 33 1.84 -2.51 18.74
CA ALA A 33 0.68 -2.57 17.86
C ALA A 33 0.09 -3.99 17.96
N GLU A 34 -1.23 -4.12 18.09
CA GLU A 34 -1.87 -5.43 18.19
C GLU A 34 -1.82 -6.10 16.82
N SER A 35 -0.86 -7.02 16.65
CA SER A 35 -0.68 -7.81 15.44
C SER A 35 -1.94 -8.60 15.14
N VAL A 36 -2.54 -8.40 13.96
CA VAL A 36 -3.69 -9.16 13.47
C VAL A 36 -3.35 -10.66 13.46
N GLU A 37 -4.28 -11.49 13.94
CA GLU A 37 -4.09 -12.94 13.96
C GLU A 37 -4.00 -13.47 12.52
N GLY A 38 -2.84 -14.02 12.16
CA GLY A 38 -2.54 -14.54 10.83
C GLY A 38 -1.77 -13.60 9.89
N GLY A 39 -1.29 -12.45 10.38
CA GLY A 39 -0.51 -11.48 9.59
C GLY A 39 -1.37 -10.39 8.93
N PRO A 40 -0.82 -9.48 8.11
CA PRO A 40 0.59 -9.31 7.71
C PRO A 40 1.61 -9.26 8.86
N TRP A 41 2.85 -9.63 8.57
CA TRP A 41 3.91 -9.83 9.57
C TRP A 41 4.99 -8.76 9.51
N ASP A 42 5.61 -8.44 10.65
CA ASP A 42 6.89 -7.74 10.66
C ASP A 42 8.03 -8.74 10.36
N SER A 43 9.04 -8.28 9.61
CA SER A 43 10.30 -9.01 9.38
C SER A 43 11.07 -9.42 10.65
N GLU A 44 10.88 -8.72 11.78
CA GLU A 44 11.50 -9.04 13.07
C GLU A 44 10.73 -10.10 13.88
N ASP A 45 9.46 -10.37 13.53
CA ASP A 45 8.61 -11.37 14.18
C ASP A 45 8.77 -12.77 13.53
N SER A 46 8.24 -13.80 14.19
CA SER A 46 8.19 -15.16 13.63
C SER A 46 6.97 -15.32 12.71
N PHE A 47 7.19 -15.54 11.42
CA PHE A 47 6.14 -15.72 10.41
C PHE A 47 6.24 -17.08 9.68
N PRO A 48 5.18 -17.53 8.98
CA PRO A 48 5.20 -18.81 8.24
C PRO A 48 6.23 -18.85 7.10
N GLU A 49 6.88 -20.01 6.95
CA GLU A 49 7.75 -20.33 5.81
C GLU A 49 6.90 -20.50 4.54
N LEU A 50 6.85 -19.46 3.72
CA LEU A 50 6.21 -19.41 2.40
C LEU A 50 7.21 -18.88 1.38
N GLN A 51 7.09 -19.32 0.12
CA GLN A 51 7.83 -18.70 -0.98
C GLN A 51 7.26 -17.30 -1.23
N ARG A 52 8.14 -16.30 -1.31
CA ARG A 52 7.79 -14.89 -1.50
C ARG A 52 8.68 -14.24 -2.55
N LEU A 53 8.13 -13.28 -3.27
CA LEU A 53 8.91 -12.33 -4.08
C LEU A 53 9.32 -11.16 -3.19
N ASP A 54 10.58 -10.72 -3.31
CA ASP A 54 11.16 -9.64 -2.49
C ASP A 54 11.16 -8.32 -3.27
N PHE A 55 10.26 -7.43 -2.89
CA PHE A 55 10.12 -6.07 -3.41
C PHE A 55 10.80 -5.04 -2.48
N GLY A 56 11.84 -5.43 -1.74
CA GLY A 56 12.55 -4.55 -0.81
C GLY A 56 11.80 -4.41 0.52
N ALA A 57 10.97 -3.38 0.66
CA ALA A 57 10.18 -3.18 1.88
C ALA A 57 8.97 -4.13 2.03
N LEU A 58 8.63 -4.89 0.98
CA LEU A 58 7.55 -5.90 0.99
C LEU A 58 8.03 -7.23 0.46
N GLN A 59 7.71 -8.31 1.17
CA GLN A 59 7.83 -9.67 0.66
C GLN A 59 6.43 -10.27 0.52
N VAL A 60 6.02 -10.57 -0.72
CA VAL A 60 4.64 -10.99 -1.05
C VAL A 60 4.63 -12.47 -1.43
N PRO A 61 3.73 -13.30 -0.86
CA PRO A 61 3.63 -14.72 -1.21
C PRO A 61 3.38 -14.97 -2.70
N VAL A 62 3.96 -16.04 -3.23
CA VAL A 62 3.61 -16.56 -4.56
C VAL A 62 2.71 -17.79 -4.44
N ALA A 63 1.71 -17.87 -5.31
CA ALA A 63 0.79 -18.99 -5.45
C ALA A 63 0.41 -19.16 -6.93
N PRO A 64 -0.07 -20.35 -7.36
CA PRO A 64 -0.56 -20.55 -8.72
C PRO A 64 -1.67 -19.55 -9.07
N GLY A 65 -1.62 -18.99 -10.28
CA GLY A 65 -2.60 -18.01 -10.77
C GLY A 65 -2.33 -16.56 -10.37
N LEU A 66 -1.37 -16.29 -9.47
CA LEU A 66 -1.01 -14.91 -9.12
C LEU A 66 -0.15 -14.25 -10.20
N GLY A 67 -0.65 -13.16 -10.77
CA GLY A 67 0.12 -12.18 -11.53
C GLY A 67 0.64 -11.07 -10.62
N PHE A 68 1.75 -10.44 -11.00
CA PHE A 68 2.37 -9.36 -10.24
C PHE A 68 2.84 -8.24 -11.18
N GLN A 69 2.63 -6.99 -10.77
CA GLN A 69 3.13 -5.81 -11.46
C GLN A 69 3.61 -4.78 -10.43
N VAL A 70 4.67 -4.04 -10.76
CA VAL A 70 5.14 -2.90 -9.95
C VAL A 70 4.61 -1.62 -10.57
N ASN A 71 3.92 -0.80 -9.76
CA ASN A 71 3.47 0.52 -10.18
C ASN A 71 4.52 1.56 -9.82
N PHE A 72 4.78 2.50 -10.72
CA PHE A 72 5.81 3.52 -10.58
C PHE A 72 5.21 4.92 -10.53
N GLU A 73 5.73 5.75 -9.63
CA GLU A 73 5.50 7.19 -9.64
C GLU A 73 6.59 7.86 -10.47
N ALA A 74 6.19 8.66 -11.46
CA ALA A 74 7.10 9.42 -12.29
C ALA A 74 7.73 10.57 -11.49
N THR A 75 9.02 10.45 -11.16
CA THR A 75 9.74 11.55 -10.48
C THR A 75 10.14 12.66 -11.46
N GLN A 76 10.29 12.31 -12.74
CA GLN A 76 10.48 13.22 -13.88
C GLN A 76 9.76 12.64 -15.09
N VAL A 77 9.24 13.51 -15.95
CA VAL A 77 8.72 13.17 -17.28
C VAL A 77 9.51 13.91 -18.36
N ASP A 78 9.61 13.32 -19.56
CA ASP A 78 10.21 13.96 -20.72
C ASP A 78 9.28 15.01 -21.37
N GLU A 79 9.71 15.59 -22.50
CA GLU A 79 8.92 16.58 -23.25
C GLU A 79 7.64 15.99 -23.89
N GLU A 80 7.52 14.65 -23.94
CA GLU A 80 6.42 13.89 -24.54
C GLU A 80 5.46 13.32 -23.46
N GLY A 81 5.85 13.37 -22.18
CA GLY A 81 5.07 12.93 -21.02
C GLY A 81 5.46 11.55 -20.47
N ASN A 82 6.48 10.89 -21.04
CA ASN A 82 6.90 9.57 -20.57
C ASN A 82 7.73 9.69 -19.27
N PRO A 83 7.59 8.78 -18.30
CA PRO A 83 8.41 8.77 -17.09
C PRO A 83 9.89 8.49 -17.41
N LEU A 84 10.78 9.42 -17.09
CA LEU A 84 12.23 9.28 -17.27
C LEU A 84 12.89 8.52 -16.11
N ASP A 85 12.45 8.81 -14.88
CA ASP A 85 12.91 8.18 -13.65
C ASP A 85 11.66 7.82 -12.82
N GLY A 86 11.33 6.53 -12.74
CA GLY A 86 10.19 6.02 -11.98
C GLY A 86 10.62 5.44 -10.62
N ARG A 87 9.99 5.87 -9.53
CA ARG A 87 10.12 5.21 -8.22
C ARG A 87 9.04 4.13 -8.09
N PRO A 88 9.37 2.87 -7.74
CA PRO A 88 8.37 1.87 -7.32
C PRO A 88 7.54 2.39 -6.14
N VAL A 89 6.21 2.45 -6.29
CA VAL A 89 5.28 2.96 -5.26
C VAL A 89 4.19 2.01 -4.81
N ALA A 90 3.91 0.95 -5.57
CA ALA A 90 3.00 -0.10 -5.15
C ALA A 90 3.33 -1.44 -5.83
N VAL A 91 2.91 -2.54 -5.21
CA VAL A 91 2.88 -3.87 -5.83
C VAL A 91 1.42 -4.21 -6.12
N LEU A 92 1.08 -4.42 -7.38
CA LEU A 92 -0.23 -4.89 -7.81
C LEU A 92 -0.19 -6.41 -7.93
N VAL A 93 -0.98 -7.10 -7.11
CA VAL A 93 -1.23 -8.54 -7.20
C VAL A 93 -2.53 -8.75 -7.97
N GLN A 94 -2.53 -9.63 -8.96
CA GLN A 94 -3.68 -9.95 -9.80
C GLN A 94 -3.99 -11.44 -9.68
N TYR A 95 -5.28 -11.80 -9.65
CA TYR A 95 -5.77 -13.17 -9.67
C TYR A 95 -7.11 -13.21 -10.41
N GLU A 96 -7.17 -13.93 -11.53
CA GLU A 96 -8.34 -13.98 -12.42
C GLU A 96 -8.88 -12.56 -12.73
N GLU A 97 -10.13 -12.25 -12.36
CA GLU A 97 -10.77 -10.93 -12.59
C GLU A 97 -10.61 -9.98 -11.38
N SER A 98 -9.66 -10.25 -10.49
CA SER A 98 -9.46 -9.53 -9.23
C SER A 98 -8.06 -8.94 -9.10
N ALA A 99 -7.98 -7.78 -8.43
CA ALA A 99 -6.73 -7.07 -8.21
C ALA A 99 -6.62 -6.53 -6.78
N MET A 100 -5.42 -6.61 -6.20
CA MET A 100 -5.08 -6.02 -4.91
C MET A 100 -3.78 -5.22 -5.04
N GLN A 101 -3.87 -3.90 -4.89
CA GLN A 101 -2.70 -3.02 -4.80
C GLN A 101 -2.20 -2.92 -3.36
N LEU A 102 -0.93 -3.21 -3.14
CA LEU A 102 -0.24 -3.14 -1.85
C LEU A 102 0.68 -1.92 -1.79
N GLN A 103 0.53 -1.08 -0.77
CA GLN A 103 1.39 0.08 -0.49
C GLN A 103 1.79 0.11 0.97
N VAL A 104 3.06 0.37 1.25
CA VAL A 104 3.58 0.34 2.63
C VAL A 104 4.28 1.63 3.00
N PHE A 105 3.95 2.14 4.18
CA PHE A 105 4.36 3.45 4.68
C PHE A 105 5.04 3.30 6.03
N ALA A 106 5.89 4.26 6.38
CA ALA A 106 6.42 4.39 7.74
C ALA A 106 5.33 4.90 8.69
N ALA A 107 5.25 4.31 9.88
CA ALA A 107 4.31 4.70 10.93
C ALA A 107 5.06 5.13 12.22
N PRO A 108 4.39 5.87 13.13
CA PRO A 108 4.94 6.20 14.44
C PRO A 108 5.27 4.96 15.27
N LYS A 109 6.23 5.07 16.21
CA LYS A 109 6.66 3.96 17.09
C LYS A 109 5.60 3.43 18.08
N ARG A 110 4.50 4.17 18.28
CA ARG A 110 3.55 3.94 19.40
C ARG A 110 2.06 4.05 19.00
N SER A 111 1.77 4.27 17.72
CA SER A 111 0.40 4.40 17.22
C SER A 111 0.35 3.99 15.76
N GLY A 112 -0.71 3.29 15.38
CA GLY A 112 -1.09 3.11 13.99
C GLY A 112 -1.45 4.43 13.31
N ILE A 113 -1.55 4.41 11.99
CA ILE A 113 -2.09 5.51 11.18
C ILE A 113 -3.33 5.12 10.40
N TRP A 114 -3.75 3.84 10.40
CA TRP A 114 -4.88 3.38 9.60
C TRP A 114 -6.17 4.17 9.89
N ASP A 115 -6.50 4.40 11.17
CA ASP A 115 -7.73 5.09 11.54
C ASP A 115 -7.81 6.55 11.03
N ASP A 116 -6.66 7.21 10.89
CA ASP A 116 -6.56 8.53 10.28
C ASP A 116 -6.57 8.46 8.75
N VAL A 117 -5.81 7.54 8.15
CA VAL A 117 -5.77 7.32 6.69
C VAL A 117 -7.14 6.92 6.16
N ARG A 118 -7.85 6.00 6.82
CA ARG A 118 -9.21 5.55 6.46
C ARG A 118 -10.20 6.72 6.45
N ARG A 119 -10.16 7.60 7.46
CA ARG A 119 -10.99 8.80 7.52
C ARG A 119 -10.65 9.83 6.44
N GLU A 120 -9.36 10.01 6.15
CA GLU A 120 -8.86 10.88 5.08
C GLU A 120 -9.35 10.37 3.72
N THR A 121 -9.05 9.12 3.37
CA THR A 121 -9.53 8.46 2.14
C THR A 121 -11.05 8.50 2.01
N ALA A 122 -11.81 8.25 3.07
CA ALA A 122 -13.27 8.30 3.03
C ALA A 122 -13.80 9.71 2.70
N ARG A 123 -13.13 10.74 3.23
CA ARG A 123 -13.43 12.14 2.98
C ARG A 123 -13.08 12.53 1.55
N ASP A 124 -11.89 12.19 1.08
CA ASP A 124 -11.41 12.56 -0.26
C ASP A 124 -12.28 11.91 -1.36
N ILE A 125 -12.70 10.66 -1.16
CA ILE A 125 -13.64 9.98 -2.06
C ILE A 125 -14.99 10.70 -2.12
N THR A 126 -15.49 11.21 -0.99
CA THR A 126 -16.78 11.89 -0.90
C THR A 126 -16.72 13.33 -1.41
N GLU A 127 -15.63 14.05 -1.14
CA GLU A 127 -15.47 15.47 -1.47
C GLU A 127 -14.91 15.70 -2.88
N GLU A 128 -13.96 14.88 -3.35
CA GLU A 128 -13.26 15.05 -4.64
C GLU A 128 -13.79 14.09 -5.71
N ALA A 129 -13.88 12.79 -5.42
CA ALA A 129 -14.28 11.77 -6.39
C ALA A 129 -15.80 11.63 -6.57
N GLN A 130 -16.60 12.41 -5.84
CA GLN A 130 -18.08 12.34 -5.83
C GLN A 130 -18.66 10.95 -5.53
N GLY A 131 -17.87 10.12 -4.84
CA GLY A 131 -18.24 8.76 -4.46
C GLY A 131 -19.09 8.68 -3.20
N GLN A 132 -19.38 7.45 -2.79
CA GLN A 132 -20.00 7.12 -1.52
C GLN A 132 -19.11 6.13 -0.76
N THR A 133 -19.16 6.17 0.56
CA THR A 133 -18.30 5.33 1.41
C THR A 133 -19.07 4.70 2.55
N GLN A 134 -18.65 3.51 2.96
CA GLN A 134 -19.17 2.74 4.08
C GLN A 134 -18.01 2.12 4.86
N GLU A 135 -17.93 2.39 6.16
CA GLU A 135 -17.02 1.66 7.04
C GLU A 135 -17.60 0.28 7.38
N GLY A 136 -16.73 -0.72 7.45
CA GLY A 136 -17.04 -2.11 7.80
C GLY A 136 -16.03 -2.68 8.79
N GLU A 137 -16.21 -3.95 9.15
CA GLU A 137 -15.28 -4.71 9.99
C GLU A 137 -14.97 -6.02 9.26
N GLY A 138 -13.70 -6.22 8.93
CA GLY A 138 -13.19 -7.31 8.11
C GLY A 138 -12.11 -8.15 8.81
N PRO A 139 -11.49 -9.09 8.09
CA PRO A 139 -10.49 -10.04 8.65
C PRO A 139 -9.24 -9.36 9.23
N PHE A 140 -8.98 -8.10 8.88
CA PHE A 140 -7.86 -7.30 9.36
C PHE A 140 -8.28 -6.12 10.27
N GLY A 141 -9.51 -6.15 10.79
CA GLY A 141 -10.09 -5.06 11.59
C GLY A 141 -10.95 -4.11 10.75
N PRO A 142 -11.07 -2.82 11.12
CA PRO A 142 -11.90 -1.85 10.40
C PRO A 142 -11.49 -1.71 8.94
N GLU A 143 -12.46 -1.64 8.04
CA GLU A 143 -12.26 -1.48 6.60
C GLU A 143 -13.14 -0.39 6.01
N LEU A 144 -12.84 0.04 4.79
CA LEU A 144 -13.61 1.06 4.07
C LEU A 144 -13.98 0.55 2.69
N LEU A 145 -15.29 0.37 2.46
CA LEU A 145 -15.85 0.17 1.13
C LEU A 145 -16.17 1.54 0.53
N ALA A 146 -15.83 1.72 -0.74
CA ALA A 146 -16.14 2.91 -1.52
C ALA A 146 -16.81 2.54 -2.83
N MET A 147 -17.74 3.37 -3.28
CA MET A 147 -18.34 3.32 -4.61
C MET A 147 -18.04 4.65 -5.31
N VAL A 148 -17.21 4.61 -6.35
CA VAL A 148 -16.77 5.78 -7.12
C VAL A 148 -17.43 5.76 -8.50
N PRO A 149 -17.99 6.87 -9.01
CA PRO A 149 -18.50 6.95 -10.38
C PRO A 149 -17.34 6.99 -11.38
N ALA A 150 -17.19 5.96 -12.19
CA ALA A 150 -16.18 5.86 -13.25
C ALA A 150 -16.79 6.22 -14.61
N ALA A 151 -16.16 7.12 -15.35
CA ALA A 151 -16.66 7.57 -16.66
C ALA A 151 -16.53 6.48 -17.73
N LEU A 152 -17.61 6.18 -18.43
CA LEU A 152 -17.65 5.27 -19.58
C LEU A 152 -17.67 6.09 -20.88
N THR A 153 -16.54 6.71 -21.21
CA THR A 153 -16.37 7.40 -22.49
C THR A 153 -16.22 6.41 -23.65
N GLU A 154 -16.43 6.85 -24.89
CA GLU A 154 -16.22 6.00 -26.07
C GLU A 154 -14.77 5.48 -26.17
N GLU A 155 -13.80 6.26 -25.68
CA GLU A 155 -12.37 5.93 -25.61
C GLU A 155 -12.12 4.82 -24.57
N VAL A 156 -12.59 5.00 -23.33
CA VAL A 156 -12.50 3.98 -22.27
C VAL A 156 -13.18 2.67 -22.70
N LEU A 157 -14.35 2.74 -23.33
CA LEU A 157 -15.07 1.57 -23.85
C LEU A 157 -14.39 0.92 -25.07
N ALA A 158 -13.44 1.59 -25.72
CA ALA A 158 -12.65 1.03 -26.83
C ALA A 158 -11.34 0.38 -26.35
N GLU A 159 -10.80 0.81 -25.22
CA GLU A 159 -9.62 0.20 -24.57
C GLU A 159 -9.97 -1.01 -23.69
N MET A 160 -11.21 -1.09 -23.18
CA MET A 160 -11.70 -2.24 -22.42
C MET A 160 -11.72 -3.54 -23.25
N PRO A 161 -11.33 -4.69 -22.67
CA PRO A 161 -11.50 -6.00 -23.30
C PRO A 161 -12.96 -6.26 -23.71
N PRO A 162 -13.22 -6.93 -24.85
CA PRO A 162 -14.58 -7.23 -25.32
C PRO A 162 -15.43 -7.94 -24.26
N GLU A 163 -14.83 -8.87 -23.51
CA GLU A 163 -15.48 -9.68 -22.49
C GLU A 163 -16.01 -8.81 -21.34
N VAL A 164 -15.19 -7.86 -20.87
CA VAL A 164 -15.58 -6.89 -19.83
C VAL A 164 -16.66 -5.94 -20.36
N ARG A 165 -16.50 -5.46 -21.60
CA ARG A 165 -17.46 -4.55 -22.23
C ARG A 165 -18.84 -5.17 -22.41
N GLU A 166 -18.93 -6.47 -22.71
CA GLU A 166 -20.21 -7.19 -22.82
C GLU A 166 -20.91 -7.40 -21.47
N GLN A 167 -20.18 -7.38 -20.36
CA GLN A 167 -20.74 -7.48 -19.00
C GLN A 167 -21.34 -6.16 -18.49
N ILE A 168 -20.95 -5.00 -19.04
CA ILE A 168 -21.45 -3.69 -18.59
C ILE A 168 -22.95 -3.55 -18.94
N PRO A 169 -23.85 -3.32 -17.96
CA PRO A 169 -25.26 -3.06 -18.21
C PRO A 169 -25.47 -1.88 -19.18
N ALA A 170 -26.38 -2.04 -20.15
CA ALA A 170 -26.63 -1.02 -21.17
C ALA A 170 -27.05 0.35 -20.58
N GLU A 171 -27.73 0.35 -19.43
CA GLU A 171 -28.07 1.55 -18.66
C GLU A 171 -26.83 2.35 -18.20
N PHE A 172 -25.72 1.68 -17.86
CA PHE A 172 -24.46 2.34 -17.49
C PHE A 172 -23.77 2.96 -18.71
N VAL A 173 -23.84 2.29 -19.87
CA VAL A 173 -23.36 2.84 -21.14
C VAL A 173 -24.19 4.06 -21.57
N GLU A 174 -25.53 3.99 -21.45
CA GLU A 174 -26.42 5.10 -21.80
C GLU A 174 -26.27 6.34 -20.88
N GLN A 175 -26.00 6.14 -19.59
CA GLN A 175 -25.72 7.26 -18.66
C GLN A 175 -24.27 7.77 -18.72
N GLY A 176 -23.37 7.06 -19.41
CA GLY A 176 -21.96 7.44 -19.60
C GLY A 176 -21.06 7.25 -18.37
N TRP A 177 -21.48 6.45 -17.38
CA TRP A 177 -20.67 6.11 -16.20
C TRP A 177 -21.15 4.81 -15.55
N ALA A 178 -20.26 4.13 -14.83
CA ALA A 178 -20.58 2.95 -14.00
C ALA A 178 -20.04 3.12 -12.58
N PRO A 179 -20.67 2.52 -11.56
CA PRO A 179 -20.10 2.45 -10.22
C PRO A 179 -18.89 1.48 -10.22
N GLN A 180 -17.73 1.95 -9.75
CA GLN A 180 -16.61 1.09 -9.37
C GLN A 180 -16.60 0.93 -7.86
N ILE A 181 -16.61 -0.31 -7.38
CA ILE A 181 -16.51 -0.62 -5.95
C ILE A 181 -15.04 -0.91 -5.61
N ILE A 182 -14.55 -0.30 -4.54
CA ILE A 182 -13.17 -0.39 -4.08
C ILE A 182 -13.20 -0.71 -2.58
N ARG A 183 -12.46 -1.73 -2.14
CA ARG A 183 -12.32 -2.09 -0.72
C ARG A 183 -10.92 -1.73 -0.24
N PHE A 184 -10.84 -0.83 0.72
CA PHE A 184 -9.61 -0.40 1.36
C PHE A 184 -9.45 -1.09 2.71
N LEU A 185 -8.32 -1.77 2.86
CA LEU A 185 -7.87 -2.47 4.05
C LEU A 185 -6.59 -1.79 4.54
N GLY A 186 -6.37 -1.79 5.86
CA GLY A 186 -5.19 -1.19 6.46
C GLY A 186 -4.75 -1.95 7.69
N VAL A 187 -3.44 -2.22 7.77
CA VAL A 187 -2.82 -2.97 8.86
C VAL A 187 -1.68 -2.15 9.43
N ASP A 188 -1.80 -1.80 10.71
CA ASP A 188 -0.77 -1.09 11.46
C ASP A 188 0.17 -2.08 12.16
N GLY A 189 1.48 -1.91 11.95
CA GLY A 189 2.53 -2.75 12.53
C GLY A 189 3.67 -1.94 13.16
N PRO A 190 4.75 -2.60 13.62
CA PRO A 190 5.87 -1.94 14.28
C PRO A 190 6.60 -0.92 13.39
N ARG A 191 6.24 0.38 13.51
CA ARG A 191 6.79 1.50 12.71
C ARG A 191 6.47 1.45 11.21
N TRP A 192 5.48 0.65 10.80
CA TRP A 192 4.97 0.59 9.44
C TRP A 192 3.44 0.50 9.41
N PHE A 193 2.87 0.83 8.26
CA PHE A 193 1.46 0.67 7.94
C PHE A 193 1.36 0.11 6.51
N LEU A 194 0.62 -0.99 6.34
CA LEU A 194 0.33 -1.59 5.04
C LEU A 194 -1.10 -1.27 4.65
N GLN A 195 -1.27 -0.64 3.49
CA GLN A 195 -2.56 -0.46 2.83
C GLN A 195 -2.71 -1.52 1.74
N ALA A 196 -3.88 -2.15 1.68
CA ALA A 196 -4.29 -3.00 0.57
C ALA A 196 -5.59 -2.45 -0.04
N VAL A 197 -5.59 -2.24 -1.36
CA VAL A 197 -6.72 -1.69 -2.11
C VAL A 197 -7.19 -2.75 -3.09
N VAL A 198 -8.38 -3.29 -2.87
CA VAL A 198 -8.94 -4.44 -3.60
C VAL A 198 -10.03 -3.95 -4.55
N GLN A 199 -10.01 -4.50 -5.77
CA GLN A 199 -10.90 -4.17 -6.88
C GLN A 199 -11.19 -5.42 -7.72
N GLY A 200 -12.22 -5.36 -8.57
CA GLY A 200 -12.62 -6.47 -9.43
C GLY A 200 -13.51 -7.48 -8.72
N ALA A 201 -13.50 -8.73 -9.19
CA ALA A 201 -14.46 -9.75 -8.76
C ALA A 201 -14.40 -10.08 -7.26
N ALA A 202 -13.23 -10.02 -6.62
CA ALA A 202 -13.01 -10.26 -5.18
C ALA A 202 -13.76 -9.29 -4.22
N ILE A 203 -14.55 -8.35 -4.73
CA ILE A 203 -15.54 -7.58 -3.96
C ILE A 203 -16.82 -8.39 -3.70
N GLU A 204 -17.22 -9.26 -4.64
CA GLU A 204 -18.47 -10.03 -4.60
C GLU A 204 -18.24 -11.56 -4.63
N ASP A 205 -17.11 -12.00 -5.18
CA ASP A 205 -16.68 -13.40 -5.25
C ASP A 205 -15.79 -13.76 -4.05
N GLU A 206 -16.36 -14.53 -3.12
CA GLU A 206 -15.67 -15.03 -1.93
C GLU A 206 -14.47 -15.93 -2.26
N GLU A 207 -14.49 -16.70 -3.36
CA GLU A 207 -13.37 -17.61 -3.70
C GLU A 207 -12.14 -16.81 -4.15
N GLN A 208 -12.35 -15.77 -4.98
CA GLN A 208 -11.30 -14.84 -5.37
C GLN A 208 -10.85 -13.95 -4.19
N TRP A 209 -11.77 -13.56 -3.31
CA TRP A 209 -11.42 -12.85 -2.07
C TRP A 209 -10.50 -13.68 -1.18
N GLN A 210 -10.81 -14.96 -0.92
CA GLN A 210 -9.99 -15.82 -0.06
C GLN A 210 -8.54 -15.96 -0.56
N VAL A 211 -8.32 -16.03 -1.88
CA VAL A 211 -6.95 -16.07 -2.45
C VAL A 211 -6.19 -14.77 -2.17
N LEU A 212 -6.82 -13.59 -2.33
CA LEU A 212 -6.18 -12.30 -2.02
C LEU A 212 -6.03 -12.08 -0.51
N GLU A 213 -6.95 -12.59 0.31
CA GLU A 213 -6.85 -12.60 1.77
C GLU A 213 -5.63 -13.42 2.23
N ASP A 214 -5.45 -14.63 1.70
CA ASP A 214 -4.30 -15.50 1.99
C ASP A 214 -2.97 -14.85 1.56
N VAL A 215 -2.93 -14.15 0.42
CA VAL A 215 -1.77 -13.35 0.01
C VAL A 215 -1.49 -12.27 1.05
N LEU A 216 -2.49 -11.47 1.44
CA LEU A 216 -2.31 -10.37 2.40
C LEU A 216 -1.88 -10.88 3.78
N ARG A 217 -2.45 -11.98 4.26
CA ARG A 217 -2.02 -12.70 5.48
C ARG A 217 -0.57 -13.16 5.40
N GLY A 218 -0.12 -13.61 4.25
CA GLY A 218 1.25 -14.07 4.06
C GLY A 218 2.30 -12.96 3.84
N VAL A 219 1.90 -11.70 3.61
CA VAL A 219 2.83 -10.57 3.42
C VAL A 219 3.73 -10.38 4.64
N VAL A 220 5.02 -10.16 4.40
CA VAL A 220 6.00 -9.73 5.40
C VAL A 220 6.49 -8.32 5.04
N VAL A 221 6.48 -7.41 6.01
CA VAL A 221 6.95 -6.04 5.86
C VAL A 221 8.37 -5.90 6.39
N VAL A 222 9.28 -5.43 5.54
CA VAL A 222 10.68 -5.21 5.88
C VAL A 222 10.91 -3.72 6.10
N ARG A 223 10.58 -3.23 7.30
CA ARG A 223 10.67 -1.79 7.61
C ARG A 223 12.11 -1.27 7.69
N GLY A 224 13.04 -2.09 8.16
CA GLY A 224 14.44 -1.74 8.37
C GLY A 224 14.68 -0.63 9.40
N ASP A 225 15.94 -0.42 9.75
CA ASP A 225 16.33 0.50 10.85
C ASP A 225 16.16 1.98 10.52
N ALA A 226 16.28 2.35 9.24
CA ALA A 226 16.46 3.73 8.80
C ALA A 226 15.37 4.69 9.34
N PRO A 227 15.76 5.87 9.87
CA PRO A 227 14.81 6.87 10.33
C PRO A 227 14.05 7.44 9.13
N MET A 228 12.72 7.35 9.16
CA MET A 228 11.85 7.98 8.16
C MET A 228 10.67 8.67 8.85
N PRO A 229 10.18 9.81 8.34
CA PRO A 229 8.93 10.44 8.75
C PRO A 229 7.74 9.47 8.69
N PRO A 230 6.73 9.60 9.57
CA PRO A 230 5.45 8.92 9.39
C PRO A 230 4.76 9.36 8.08
N ARG A 231 3.99 8.44 7.47
CA ARG A 231 3.36 8.56 6.14
C ARG A 231 4.32 8.58 4.94
N ASP A 232 5.63 8.62 5.12
CA ASP A 232 6.56 8.39 4.00
C ASP A 232 6.45 6.94 3.51
N LEU A 233 6.26 6.75 2.20
CA LEU A 233 6.27 5.43 1.58
C LEU A 233 7.65 4.76 1.78
N LEU A 234 7.68 3.48 2.13
CA LEU A 234 8.93 2.72 2.20
C LEU A 234 9.52 2.49 0.79
N GLU A 235 10.79 2.10 0.71
CA GLU A 235 11.46 1.87 -0.56
C GLU A 235 11.08 0.49 -1.12
N LEU A 236 10.32 0.49 -2.22
CA LEU A 236 10.02 -0.72 -2.99
C LEU A 236 11.07 -0.92 -4.09
N GLN A 237 11.30 -2.19 -4.44
CA GLN A 237 12.28 -2.63 -5.43
C GLN A 237 11.62 -3.59 -6.43
N ILE A 238 12.20 -3.70 -7.62
CA ILE A 238 11.80 -4.71 -8.62
C ILE A 238 12.55 -6.00 -8.27
N PRO A 239 11.88 -7.15 -8.05
CA PRO A 239 12.56 -8.42 -7.80
C PRO A 239 13.36 -8.84 -9.05
N LYS A 240 14.49 -9.51 -8.85
CA LYS A 240 15.41 -9.87 -9.96
C LYS A 240 14.78 -10.83 -10.94
N GLU A 241 13.90 -11.67 -10.44
CA GLU A 241 13.09 -12.64 -11.16
C GLU A 241 12.29 -11.99 -12.32
N PHE A 242 11.87 -10.73 -12.16
CA PHE A 242 11.17 -9.96 -13.21
C PHE A 242 12.14 -9.43 -14.27
N SER A 243 13.37 -9.11 -13.87
CA SER A 243 14.42 -8.66 -14.80
C SER A 243 15.07 -9.79 -15.59
N GLU A 244 15.03 -11.02 -15.08
CA GLU A 244 15.53 -12.23 -15.74
C GLU A 244 14.47 -12.81 -16.69
N ALA A 245 13.19 -12.87 -16.30
CA ALA A 245 12.11 -13.34 -17.18
C ALA A 245 11.95 -12.51 -18.47
N GLY A 246 12.17 -11.20 -18.41
CA GLY A 246 12.19 -10.34 -19.61
C GLY A 246 13.42 -10.52 -20.50
N GLN A 247 14.51 -11.13 -20.01
CA GLN A 247 15.70 -11.45 -20.81
C GLN A 247 15.55 -12.80 -21.52
N ASP A 248 14.88 -13.78 -20.92
CA ASP A 248 14.58 -15.06 -21.57
C ASP A 248 13.64 -14.88 -22.79
N GLU A 249 12.67 -13.95 -22.73
CA GLU A 249 11.81 -13.62 -23.89
C GLU A 249 12.57 -12.88 -25.01
N ASP A 250 13.56 -12.04 -24.68
CA ASP A 250 14.43 -11.39 -25.66
C ASP A 250 15.49 -12.35 -26.25
N GLU A 251 15.98 -13.36 -25.51
CA GLU A 251 16.96 -14.32 -26.02
C GLU A 251 16.34 -15.35 -27.00
N GLU A 252 15.08 -15.78 -26.83
CA GLU A 252 14.41 -16.62 -27.86
C GLU A 252 13.98 -15.82 -29.12
N ALA A 253 13.88 -14.48 -29.03
CA ALA A 253 13.50 -13.63 -30.17
C ALA A 253 14.66 -13.22 -31.10
N VAL A 254 15.92 -13.48 -30.72
CA VAL A 254 17.13 -12.97 -31.43
C VAL A 254 17.93 -14.07 -32.17
N GLU A 255 17.29 -15.18 -32.55
CA GLU A 255 17.81 -16.07 -33.62
C GLU A 255 16.94 -15.95 -34.90
N THR A 256 17.46 -15.24 -35.90
CA THR A 256 16.95 -15.10 -37.29
C THR A 256 15.71 -14.22 -37.57
N PHE A 257 15.83 -12.91 -37.33
CA PHE A 257 15.31 -11.92 -38.30
C PHE A 257 16.29 -10.74 -38.48
N ASP A 258 17.09 -10.78 -39.56
CA ASP A 258 17.90 -9.63 -40.00
C ASP A 258 17.13 -8.85 -41.07
N PRO A 259 16.56 -7.67 -40.75
CA PRO A 259 15.76 -6.90 -41.70
C PRO A 259 16.60 -6.12 -42.73
N PHE A 260 17.93 -6.30 -42.80
CA PHE A 260 18.81 -5.54 -43.68
C PHE A 260 19.27 -6.25 -44.97
N GLU A 261 18.77 -7.44 -45.28
CA GLU A 261 18.93 -8.02 -46.62
C GLU A 261 18.14 -7.22 -47.67
N ARG A 262 18.82 -6.23 -48.27
CA ARG A 262 18.30 -5.47 -49.42
C ARG A 262 17.95 -6.42 -50.56
N GLY A 263 16.65 -6.48 -50.91
CA GLY A 263 16.18 -7.21 -52.08
C GLY A 263 16.88 -6.77 -53.38
N PRO A 264 16.97 -7.66 -54.38
CA PRO A 264 17.77 -7.42 -55.58
C PRO A 264 17.26 -6.23 -56.41
N GLU A 265 18.13 -5.25 -56.65
CA GLU A 265 17.87 -4.11 -57.53
C GLU A 265 17.67 -4.57 -58.99
N ILE A 266 16.41 -4.66 -59.43
CA ILE A 266 16.07 -4.85 -60.84
C ILE A 266 16.22 -3.50 -61.58
N THR A 267 17.40 -3.22 -62.10
CA THR A 267 17.62 -2.09 -63.02
C THR A 267 17.61 -2.57 -64.47
N GLU A 268 16.48 -2.35 -65.14
CA GLU A 268 16.27 -2.66 -66.56
C GLU A 268 16.83 -1.52 -67.45
N VAL A 269 17.86 -1.80 -68.27
CA VAL A 269 18.32 -0.88 -69.32
C VAL A 269 18.66 -1.64 -70.61
N ARG A 270 17.75 -1.50 -71.59
CA ARG A 270 17.86 -1.71 -73.05
C ARG A 270 19.03 -2.50 -73.64
#